data_AF-A0A2I4CYD1-F1
#
_entry.id   AF-A0A2I4CYD1-F1
#
_cell.length_a   1.000
_cell.length_b   1.000
_cell.length_c   1.000
_cell.angle_alpha   90.00
_cell.angle_beta   90.00
_cell.angle_gamma   90.00
#
_symmetry.space_group_name_H-M   'P 1'
#
loop_
_entity.id
_entity.type
_entity.pdbx_description
1 polymer ?
#
loop_
_entity_poly.entity_id
_entity_poly.type
_entity_poly.pdbx_seq_one_letter_code
_entity_poly.pdbx_strand_id
1 'polypeptide(L)'
;MKVQLVLPLTILTSAMLVGFVKIRRKEVEKQEKLSRFQDIKIRVTSEVLQEYQNDQIEGQKHVEKAQSDTKSMEEEVDMLQTKADKTKGDADICLGAKKSDADQLAASETNLNNVKEESQKEMSDLKREVDELKKQLADRSPVCNVLKETPDPIKTMCGIKDEPKPKEEEAPKPEEKKVEPPKPEEKKVEPPKPEEKKVEPPKPEEKKAEPPKPEEKKAEPPK
;
A
#
# COMPACT_ATOMS: atom_id res chain seq x y z
N MET A 1 114.96 32.30 -38.01
CA MET A 1 114.08 31.74 -39.07
C MET A 1 112.76 31.10 -38.57
N LYS A 2 112.48 30.99 -37.26
CA LYS A 2 111.29 30.27 -36.77
C LYS A 2 109.96 31.04 -36.89
N VAL A 3 109.99 32.37 -37.00
CA VAL A 3 108.79 33.22 -36.95
C VAL A 3 107.95 33.16 -38.24
N GLN A 4 108.56 32.95 -39.41
CA GLN A 4 107.82 32.84 -40.68
C GLN A 4 106.97 31.56 -40.80
N LEU A 5 107.27 30.50 -40.05
CA LEU A 5 106.51 29.24 -40.09
C LEU A 5 105.34 29.20 -39.10
N VAL A 6 105.42 29.97 -38.01
CA VAL A 6 104.41 29.95 -36.92
C VAL A 6 103.11 30.66 -37.31
N LEU A 7 103.22 31.76 -38.07
CA LEU A 7 102.06 32.53 -38.53
C LEU A 7 101.13 31.74 -39.49
N PRO A 8 101.62 31.07 -40.55
CA PRO A 8 100.74 30.27 -41.40
C PRO A 8 100.18 29.05 -40.66
N LEU A 9 100.94 28.43 -39.75
CA LEU A 9 100.47 27.29 -38.97
C LEU A 9 99.30 27.65 -38.04
N THR A 10 99.37 28.82 -37.40
CA THR A 10 98.30 29.34 -36.52
C THR A 10 97.04 29.74 -37.29
N ILE A 11 97.19 30.31 -38.49
CA ILE A 11 96.05 30.58 -39.38
C ILE A 11 95.37 29.27 -39.79
N LEU A 12 96.14 28.25 -40.15
CA LEU A 12 95.61 26.96 -40.59
C LEU A 12 94.88 26.22 -39.45
N THR A 13 95.41 26.25 -38.23
CA THR A 13 94.73 25.69 -37.05
C THR A 13 93.46 26.48 -36.68
N SER A 14 93.45 27.81 -36.82
CA SER A 14 92.24 28.62 -36.59
C SER A 14 91.11 28.27 -37.57
N ALA A 15 91.44 28.04 -38.85
CA ALA A 15 90.48 27.64 -39.87
C ALA A 15 89.91 26.24 -39.58
N MET A 16 90.74 25.29 -39.14
CA MET A 16 90.27 23.97 -38.72
C MET A 16 89.32 24.05 -37.52
N LEU A 17 89.64 24.88 -36.51
CA LEU A 17 88.77 25.08 -35.34
C LEU A 17 87.41 25.68 -35.73
N VAL A 18 87.38 26.68 -36.61
CA VAL A 18 86.11 27.28 -37.09
C VAL A 18 85.27 26.24 -37.86
N GLY A 19 85.91 25.42 -38.71
CA GLY A 19 85.24 24.32 -39.40
C GLY A 19 84.61 23.32 -38.42
N PHE A 20 85.35 22.92 -37.39
CA PHE A 20 84.88 22.02 -36.34
C PHE A 20 83.71 22.61 -35.54
N VAL A 21 83.79 23.90 -35.15
CA VAL A 21 82.70 24.60 -34.45
C VAL A 21 81.42 24.64 -35.29
N LYS A 22 81.52 24.80 -36.61
CA LYS A 22 80.35 24.83 -37.50
C LYS A 22 79.68 23.46 -37.63
N ILE A 23 80.48 22.39 -37.70
CA ILE A 23 79.98 21.00 -37.70
C ILE A 23 79.26 20.70 -36.37
N ARG A 24 79.89 21.04 -35.24
CA ARG A 24 79.30 20.88 -33.91
C ARG A 24 78.01 21.68 -33.72
N ARG A 25 77.95 22.94 -34.20
CA ARG A 25 76.71 23.74 -34.17
C ARG A 25 75.57 23.06 -34.92
N LYS A 26 75.84 22.49 -36.09
CA LYS A 26 74.84 21.78 -36.90
C LYS A 26 74.33 20.51 -36.19
N GLU A 27 75.19 19.82 -35.44
CA GLU A 27 74.79 18.67 -34.61
C GLU A 27 73.96 19.10 -33.40
N VAL A 28 74.36 20.16 -32.70
CA VAL A 28 73.60 20.70 -31.56
C VAL A 28 72.20 21.14 -32.02
N GLU A 29 72.10 21.84 -33.14
CA GLU A 29 70.82 22.29 -33.69
C GLU A 29 69.92 21.12 -34.11
N LYS A 30 70.51 20.01 -34.60
CA LYS A 30 69.77 18.76 -34.85
C LYS A 30 69.28 18.12 -33.55
N GLN A 31 70.15 18.02 -32.55
CA GLN A 31 69.77 17.44 -31.25
C GLN A 31 68.72 18.28 -30.54
N GLU A 32 68.78 19.60 -30.62
CA GLU A 32 67.78 20.50 -30.06
C GLU A 32 66.41 20.26 -30.69
N LYS A 33 66.34 20.07 -32.02
CA LYS A 33 65.09 19.71 -32.72
C LYS A 33 64.55 18.38 -32.22
N LEU A 34 65.41 17.35 -32.13
CA LEU A 34 65.01 16.03 -31.62
C LEU A 34 64.52 16.10 -30.17
N SER A 35 65.19 16.88 -29.33
CA SER A 35 64.80 17.09 -27.93
C SER A 35 63.44 17.78 -27.84
N ARG A 36 63.18 18.81 -28.65
CA ARG A 36 61.85 19.46 -28.71
C ARG A 36 60.75 18.50 -29.15
N PHE A 37 61.01 17.65 -30.14
CA PHE A 37 60.05 16.61 -30.54
C PHE A 37 59.78 15.60 -29.43
N GLN A 38 60.83 15.18 -28.72
CA GLN A 38 60.67 14.29 -27.58
C GLN A 38 59.89 14.95 -26.44
N ASP A 39 60.16 16.22 -26.13
CA ASP A 39 59.42 16.97 -25.11
C ASP A 39 57.93 17.08 -25.44
N ILE A 40 57.60 17.47 -26.68
CA ILE A 40 56.21 17.53 -27.16
C ILE A 40 55.56 16.15 -27.08
N LYS A 41 56.26 15.11 -27.54
CA LYS A 41 55.73 13.74 -27.50
C LYS A 41 55.45 13.30 -26.06
N ILE A 42 56.37 13.56 -25.13
CA ILE A 42 56.20 13.21 -23.71
C ILE A 42 55.02 13.97 -23.10
N ARG A 43 54.87 15.26 -23.43
CA ARG A 43 53.75 16.07 -22.95
C ARG A 43 52.41 15.54 -23.45
N VAL A 44 52.27 15.34 -24.76
CA VAL A 44 51.05 14.80 -25.36
C VAL A 44 50.74 13.41 -24.80
N THR A 45 51.75 12.56 -24.64
CA THR A 45 51.55 11.22 -24.06
C THR A 45 51.09 11.31 -22.60
N SER A 46 51.61 12.26 -21.83
CA SER A 46 51.20 12.46 -20.43
C SER A 46 49.79 13.05 -20.33
N GLU A 47 49.43 14.01 -21.19
CA GLU A 47 48.07 14.58 -21.26
C GLU A 47 47.04 13.50 -21.60
N VAL A 48 47.30 12.71 -22.64
CA VAL A 48 46.42 11.60 -23.03
C VAL A 48 46.34 10.53 -21.93
N LEU A 49 47.46 10.19 -21.28
CA LEU A 49 47.46 9.24 -20.18
C LEU A 49 46.64 9.75 -18.98
N GLN A 50 46.70 11.04 -18.71
CA GLN A 50 45.92 11.68 -17.65
C GLN A 50 44.42 11.68 -17.99
N GLU A 51 44.03 11.90 -19.25
CA GLU A 51 42.64 11.75 -19.70
C GLU A 51 42.13 10.33 -19.46
N TYR A 52 42.90 9.30 -19.84
CA TYR A 52 42.52 7.92 -19.57
C TYR A 52 42.37 7.61 -18.07
N GLN A 53 43.23 8.18 -17.22
CA GLN A 53 43.11 8.01 -15.77
C GLN A 53 41.86 8.71 -15.23
N ASN A 54 41.54 9.91 -15.71
CA ASN A 54 40.32 10.62 -15.35
C ASN A 54 39.07 9.85 -15.77
N ASP A 55 39.05 9.31 -17.00
CA ASP A 55 37.94 8.47 -17.48
C ASP A 55 37.75 7.22 -16.61
N GLN A 56 38.83 6.60 -16.14
CA GLN A 56 38.73 5.48 -15.20
C GLN A 56 38.15 5.90 -13.86
N ILE A 57 38.57 7.04 -13.31
CA ILE A 57 38.05 7.57 -12.03
C ILE A 57 36.56 7.93 -12.16
N GLU A 58 36.18 8.60 -13.25
CA GLU A 58 34.78 8.95 -13.51
C GLU A 58 33.92 7.70 -13.73
N GLY A 59 34.45 6.71 -14.45
CA GLY A 59 33.84 5.39 -14.60
C GLY A 59 33.64 4.69 -13.25
N GLN A 60 34.65 4.65 -12.38
CA GLN A 60 34.52 4.10 -11.04
C GLN A 60 33.48 4.82 -10.20
N LYS A 61 33.47 6.15 -10.24
CA LYS A 61 32.49 6.98 -9.53
C LYS A 61 31.05 6.67 -9.99
N HIS A 62 30.85 6.46 -11.29
CA HIS A 62 29.55 6.07 -11.84
C HIS A 62 29.15 4.67 -11.37
N VAL A 63 30.08 3.72 -11.34
CA VAL A 63 29.85 2.38 -10.81
C VAL A 63 29.50 2.41 -9.33
N GLU A 64 30.25 3.14 -8.50
CA GLU A 64 29.97 3.29 -7.07
C GLU A 64 28.59 3.91 -6.82
N LYS A 65 28.23 4.96 -7.59
CA LYS A 65 26.91 5.58 -7.51
C LYS A 65 25.80 4.60 -7.92
N ALA A 66 25.97 3.89 -9.03
CA ALA A 66 24.99 2.89 -9.46
C ALA A 66 24.86 1.75 -8.44
N GLN A 67 25.96 1.35 -7.80
CA GLN A 67 25.97 0.35 -6.74
C GLN A 67 25.25 0.85 -5.48
N SER A 68 25.45 2.11 -5.06
CA SER A 68 24.72 2.68 -3.93
C SER A 68 23.22 2.76 -4.20
N ASP A 69 22.85 3.20 -5.40
CA ASP A 69 21.44 3.30 -5.80
C ASP A 69 20.80 1.90 -5.84
N THR A 70 21.52 0.89 -6.34
CA THR A 70 21.07 -0.51 -6.35
C THR A 70 20.85 -1.03 -4.93
N LYS A 71 21.78 -0.80 -4.01
CA LYS A 71 21.63 -1.21 -2.60
C LYS A 71 20.45 -0.53 -1.93
N SER A 72 20.25 0.77 -2.18
CA SER A 72 19.08 1.50 -1.66
C SER A 72 17.76 0.91 -2.18
N MET A 73 17.70 0.56 -3.46
CA MET A 73 16.52 -0.08 -4.05
C MET A 73 16.31 -1.49 -3.49
N GLU A 74 17.38 -2.24 -3.25
CA GLU A 74 17.32 -3.58 -2.62
C GLU A 74 16.74 -3.50 -1.20
N GLU A 75 17.19 -2.56 -0.38
CA GLU A 75 16.62 -2.30 0.96
C GLU A 75 15.14 -1.92 0.91
N GLU A 76 14.73 -1.10 -0.07
CA GLU A 76 13.32 -0.75 -0.28
C GLU A 76 12.48 -1.98 -0.67
N VAL A 77 13.00 -2.84 -1.56
CA VAL A 77 12.34 -4.07 -1.97
C VAL A 77 12.18 -5.03 -0.79
N ASP A 78 13.22 -5.23 0.03
CA ASP A 78 13.15 -6.07 1.23
C ASP A 78 12.11 -5.53 2.23
N MET A 79 12.05 -4.21 2.41
CA MET A 79 11.04 -3.58 3.26
C MET A 79 9.63 -3.78 2.70
N LEU A 80 9.44 -3.69 1.38
CA LEU A 80 8.14 -3.92 0.76
C LEU A 80 7.74 -5.39 0.82
N GLN A 81 8.69 -6.31 0.63
CA GLN A 81 8.45 -7.74 0.72
C GLN A 81 8.05 -8.15 2.13
N THR A 82 8.77 -7.69 3.16
CA THR A 82 8.40 -7.94 4.56
C THR A 82 7.03 -7.37 4.92
N LYS A 83 6.68 -6.18 4.41
CA LYS A 83 5.32 -5.62 4.55
C LYS A 83 4.28 -6.48 3.84
N ALA A 84 4.56 -6.94 2.62
CA ALA A 84 3.67 -7.80 1.85
C ALA A 84 3.42 -9.13 2.59
N ASP A 85 4.46 -9.78 3.09
CA ASP A 85 4.35 -11.02 3.86
C ASP A 85 3.54 -10.83 5.14
N LYS A 86 3.74 -9.71 5.85
CA LYS A 86 2.93 -9.36 7.01
C LYS A 86 1.46 -9.18 6.65
N THR A 87 1.15 -8.40 5.60
CA THR A 87 -0.24 -8.20 5.15
C THR A 87 -0.89 -9.49 4.68
N LYS A 88 -0.12 -10.41 4.08
CA LYS A 88 -0.61 -11.73 3.68
C LYS A 88 -0.94 -12.57 4.91
N GLY A 89 -0.05 -12.60 5.91
CA GLY A 89 -0.31 -13.27 7.19
C GLY A 89 -1.56 -12.73 7.89
N ASP A 90 -1.72 -11.40 7.96
CA ASP A 90 -2.91 -10.77 8.54
C ASP A 90 -4.19 -11.12 7.76
N ALA A 91 -4.11 -11.17 6.42
CA ALA A 91 -5.23 -11.59 5.58
C ALA A 91 -5.62 -13.05 5.81
N ASP A 92 -4.64 -13.95 5.93
CA ASP A 92 -4.87 -15.37 6.21
C ASP A 92 -5.52 -15.56 7.59
N ILE A 93 -5.09 -14.80 8.61
CA ILE A 93 -5.71 -14.79 9.95
C ILE A 93 -7.17 -14.32 9.87
N CYS A 94 -7.43 -13.23 9.15
CA CYS A 94 -8.78 -12.68 8.97
C CYS A 94 -9.71 -13.67 8.25
N LEU A 95 -9.21 -14.34 7.20
CA LEU A 95 -9.94 -15.38 6.49
C LEU A 95 -10.24 -16.60 7.39
N GLY A 96 -9.27 -16.99 8.22
CA GLY A 96 -9.45 -18.03 9.23
C GLY A 96 -10.55 -17.69 10.24
N ALA A 97 -10.48 -16.48 10.83
CA ALA A 97 -11.48 -15.98 11.78
C ALA A 97 -12.88 -15.93 11.15
N LYS A 98 -13.01 -15.38 9.94
CA LYS A 98 -14.28 -15.34 9.20
C LYS A 98 -14.89 -16.72 9.01
N LYS A 99 -14.06 -17.74 8.75
CA LYS A 99 -14.53 -19.13 8.64
C LYS A 99 -15.03 -19.66 9.99
N SER A 100 -14.28 -19.43 11.06
CA SER A 100 -14.70 -19.81 12.43
C SER A 100 -15.99 -19.12 12.85
N ASP A 101 -16.17 -17.84 12.51
CA ASP A 101 -17.40 -17.10 12.78
C ASP A 101 -18.58 -17.64 11.98
N ALA A 102 -18.36 -18.02 10.71
CA ALA A 102 -19.39 -18.66 9.89
C ALA A 102 -19.83 -20.02 10.47
N ASP A 103 -18.89 -20.82 10.96
CA ASP A 103 -19.18 -22.10 11.61
C ASP A 103 -19.96 -21.89 12.93
N GLN A 104 -19.59 -20.88 13.74
CA GLN A 104 -20.32 -20.52 14.96
C GLN A 104 -21.74 -20.00 14.68
N LEU A 105 -21.90 -19.18 13.63
CA LEU A 105 -23.22 -18.70 13.21
C LEU A 105 -24.11 -19.85 12.78
N ALA A 106 -23.61 -20.78 11.96
CA ALA A 106 -24.37 -21.95 11.53
C ALA A 106 -24.78 -22.84 12.73
N ALA A 107 -23.88 -23.05 13.70
CA ALA A 107 -24.19 -23.77 14.92
C ALA A 107 -25.25 -23.05 15.78
N SER A 108 -25.15 -21.72 15.89
CA SER A 108 -26.09 -20.90 16.65
C SER A 108 -27.48 -20.88 16.01
N GLU A 109 -27.58 -20.77 14.68
CA GLU A 109 -28.85 -20.90 13.95
C GLU A 109 -29.50 -22.25 14.17
N THR A 110 -28.70 -23.33 14.15
CA THR A 110 -29.19 -24.69 14.41
C THR A 110 -29.78 -24.82 15.82
N ASN A 111 -29.07 -24.30 16.82
CA ASN A 111 -29.55 -24.29 18.21
C ASN A 111 -30.81 -23.43 18.36
N LEU A 112 -30.87 -22.27 17.71
CA LEU A 112 -32.03 -21.38 17.75
C LEU A 112 -33.26 -22.08 17.15
N ASN A 113 -33.11 -22.75 16.01
CA ASN A 113 -34.19 -23.53 15.40
C ASN A 113 -34.69 -24.65 16.32
N ASN A 114 -33.79 -25.38 16.98
CA ASN A 114 -34.17 -26.42 17.94
C ASN A 114 -34.93 -25.84 19.15
N VAL A 115 -34.40 -24.79 19.80
CA VAL A 115 -35.08 -24.12 20.93
C VAL A 115 -36.43 -23.55 20.52
N LYS A 116 -36.55 -23.03 19.29
CA LYS A 116 -37.82 -22.51 18.76
C LYS A 116 -38.85 -23.63 18.60
N GLU A 117 -38.43 -24.80 18.11
CA GLU A 117 -39.30 -25.99 18.02
C GLU A 117 -39.73 -26.48 19.41
N GLU A 118 -38.80 -26.57 20.38
CA GLU A 118 -39.13 -26.92 21.76
C GLU A 118 -40.11 -25.93 22.40
N SER A 119 -39.84 -24.62 22.26
CA SER A 119 -40.72 -23.58 22.80
C SER A 119 -42.12 -23.63 22.18
N GLN A 120 -42.23 -23.88 20.87
CA GLN A 120 -43.52 -24.02 20.21
C GLN A 120 -44.27 -25.27 20.71
N LYS A 121 -43.55 -26.36 20.97
CA LYS A 121 -44.12 -27.58 21.56
C LYS A 121 -44.61 -27.34 22.98
N GLU A 122 -43.81 -26.77 23.85
CA GLU A 122 -44.20 -26.42 25.23
C GLU A 122 -45.38 -25.45 25.25
N MET A 123 -45.39 -24.44 24.37
CA MET A 123 -46.53 -23.51 24.27
C MET A 123 -47.82 -24.24 23.86
N SER A 124 -47.71 -25.24 22.99
CA SER A 124 -48.84 -26.08 22.56
C SER A 124 -49.36 -26.94 23.72
N ASP A 125 -48.46 -27.55 24.49
CA ASP A 125 -48.81 -28.42 25.62
C ASP A 125 -49.38 -27.61 26.80
N LEU A 126 -48.77 -26.47 27.17
CA LEU A 126 -49.33 -25.55 28.16
C LEU A 126 -50.71 -25.02 27.76
N LYS A 127 -50.92 -24.74 26.46
CA LYS A 127 -52.24 -24.31 25.96
C LYS A 127 -53.29 -25.40 26.14
N ARG A 128 -52.94 -26.67 25.86
CA ARG A 128 -53.81 -27.82 26.12
C ARG A 128 -54.13 -27.96 27.60
N GLU A 129 -53.13 -27.85 28.47
CA GLU A 129 -53.36 -27.89 29.92
C GLU A 129 -54.28 -26.76 30.38
N VAL A 130 -54.07 -25.53 29.91
CA VAL A 130 -54.95 -24.40 30.23
C VAL A 130 -56.38 -24.66 29.76
N ASP A 131 -56.58 -25.19 28.56
CA ASP A 131 -57.91 -25.51 28.05
C ASP A 131 -58.58 -26.65 28.84
N GLU A 132 -57.80 -27.65 29.25
CA GLU A 132 -58.26 -28.75 30.12
C GLU A 132 -58.60 -28.26 31.53
N LEU A 133 -57.77 -27.42 32.15
CA LEU A 133 -58.05 -26.80 33.45
C LEU A 133 -59.29 -25.91 33.37
N LYS A 134 -59.46 -25.13 32.29
CA LYS A 134 -60.70 -24.35 32.06
C LYS A 134 -61.92 -25.24 31.97
N LYS A 135 -61.81 -26.40 31.30
CA LYS A 135 -62.89 -27.37 31.22
C LYS A 135 -63.21 -27.97 32.60
N GLN A 136 -62.20 -28.29 33.42
CA GLN A 136 -62.40 -28.71 34.81
C GLN A 136 -62.99 -27.62 35.71
N LEU A 137 -62.71 -26.34 35.44
CA LEU A 137 -63.34 -25.21 36.12
C LEU A 137 -64.80 -25.00 35.68
N ALA A 138 -65.12 -25.26 34.40
CA ALA A 138 -66.46 -25.17 33.85
C ALA A 138 -67.35 -26.38 34.26
N ASP A 139 -66.78 -27.58 34.33
CA ASP A 139 -67.37 -28.75 34.97
C ASP A 139 -67.29 -28.56 36.49
N ARG A 140 -68.26 -27.82 37.02
CA ARG A 140 -68.50 -27.57 38.45
C ARG A 140 -67.86 -28.61 39.36
N SER A 141 -66.87 -28.17 40.15
CA SER A 141 -66.10 -28.99 41.09
C SER A 141 -66.96 -30.06 41.78
N PRO A 142 -66.51 -31.33 41.84
CA PRO A 142 -67.24 -32.39 42.54
C PRO A 142 -67.47 -32.04 44.03
N VAL A 143 -66.66 -31.15 44.61
CA VAL A 143 -66.87 -30.59 45.95
C VAL A 143 -68.17 -29.77 46.02
N CYS A 144 -68.52 -29.02 44.97
CA CYS A 144 -69.78 -28.29 44.85
C CYS A 144 -71.01 -29.20 44.62
N ASN A 145 -70.81 -30.48 44.31
CA ASN A 145 -71.89 -31.48 44.28
C ASN A 145 -72.14 -32.10 45.67
N VAL A 146 -71.10 -32.26 46.49
CA VAL A 146 -71.23 -32.76 47.88
C VAL A 146 -71.88 -31.72 48.80
N LEU A 147 -71.63 -30.43 48.56
CA LEU A 147 -72.18 -29.31 49.36
C LEU A 147 -73.65 -28.96 49.04
N LYS A 148 -74.35 -29.75 48.21
CA LYS A 148 -75.77 -29.53 47.88
C LYS A 148 -76.72 -29.69 49.08
N GLU A 149 -76.28 -30.36 50.16
CA GLU A 149 -77.12 -30.66 51.33
C GLU A 149 -76.87 -29.76 52.57
N THR A 150 -76.10 -28.67 52.47
CA THR A 150 -75.87 -27.75 53.61
C THR A 150 -76.14 -26.28 53.22
N PRO A 151 -76.47 -25.39 54.18
CA PRO A 151 -77.30 -24.21 53.90
C PRO A 151 -76.55 -23.06 53.21
N ASP A 152 -77.31 -22.01 52.92
CA ASP A 152 -77.19 -21.05 51.82
C ASP A 152 -75.89 -20.24 51.58
N PRO A 153 -74.94 -20.04 52.51
CA PRO A 153 -73.72 -19.28 52.18
C PRO A 153 -72.78 -19.97 51.17
N ILE A 154 -72.94 -21.27 50.95
CA ILE A 154 -72.03 -22.08 50.12
C ILE A 154 -72.52 -22.14 48.66
N LYS A 155 -73.82 -21.97 48.42
CA LYS A 155 -74.40 -21.94 47.06
C LYS A 155 -73.95 -20.74 46.23
N THR A 156 -73.69 -19.61 46.89
CA THR A 156 -73.15 -18.40 46.25
C THR A 156 -71.67 -18.54 45.86
N MET A 157 -70.91 -19.41 46.52
CA MET A 157 -69.50 -19.69 46.18
C MET A 157 -69.36 -20.64 44.98
N CYS A 158 -70.39 -21.45 44.69
CA CYS A 158 -70.40 -22.43 43.58
C CYS A 158 -71.22 -21.99 42.35
N GLY A 159 -71.60 -20.71 42.25
CA GLY A 159 -72.06 -20.09 41.01
C GLY A 159 -73.35 -20.64 40.38
N ILE A 160 -74.32 -21.15 41.14
CA ILE A 160 -75.62 -21.55 40.57
C ILE A 160 -76.48 -20.30 40.35
N LYS A 161 -76.71 -19.94 39.10
CA LYS A 161 -77.67 -18.90 38.72
C LYS A 161 -78.42 -19.39 37.47
N ASP A 162 -79.68 -19.78 37.63
CA ASP A 162 -80.60 -20.05 36.53
C ASP A 162 -80.96 -18.72 35.83
N GLU A 163 -80.82 -18.68 34.50
CA GLU A 163 -81.02 -17.54 33.61
C GLU A 163 -82.52 -17.37 33.21
N PRO A 164 -83.02 -16.17 32.85
CA PRO A 164 -82.66 -15.54 31.56
C PRO A 164 -82.39 -14.02 31.59
N LYS A 165 -81.54 -13.56 30.67
CA LYS A 165 -81.25 -12.19 30.17
C LYS A 165 -82.45 -11.20 30.31
N PRO A 166 -82.32 -9.88 30.63
CA PRO A 166 -81.44 -8.91 29.91
C PRO A 166 -80.91 -7.66 30.69
N LYS A 167 -80.13 -6.84 29.95
CA LYS A 167 -79.59 -5.47 30.24
C LYS A 167 -78.25 -5.43 30.98
N GLU A 168 -77.18 -5.08 30.27
CA GLU A 168 -76.64 -3.69 30.13
C GLU A 168 -76.08 -3.19 31.46
N GLU A 169 -74.77 -3.35 31.67
CA GLU A 169 -73.92 -2.29 32.22
C GLU A 169 -72.42 -2.66 32.08
N GLU A 170 -71.74 -1.79 31.34
CA GLU A 170 -70.33 -1.43 31.31
C GLU A 170 -69.28 -2.41 31.88
N ALA A 171 -68.57 -3.09 30.97
CA ALA A 171 -67.18 -3.48 31.22
C ALA A 171 -66.26 -2.56 30.38
N PRO A 172 -65.15 -2.08 30.96
CA PRO A 172 -64.36 -0.99 30.40
C PRO A 172 -63.74 -1.40 29.06
N LYS A 173 -63.63 -0.42 28.16
CA LYS A 173 -62.71 -0.47 27.00
C LYS A 173 -61.43 -1.19 27.43
N PRO A 174 -61.03 -2.30 26.79
CA PRO A 174 -59.61 -2.52 26.66
C PRO A 174 -59.13 -1.35 25.82
N GLU A 175 -58.49 -0.37 26.46
CA GLU A 175 -57.50 0.44 25.78
C GLU A 175 -56.62 -0.55 25.02
N GLU A 176 -56.79 -0.59 23.70
CA GLU A 176 -55.75 -0.99 22.80
C GLU A 176 -54.56 -0.09 23.13
N LYS A 177 -53.75 -0.54 24.10
CA LYS A 177 -52.39 -0.07 24.24
C LYS A 177 -51.68 -0.64 23.01
N LYS A 178 -51.90 0.07 21.92
CA LYS A 178 -51.11 0.07 20.71
C LYS A 178 -49.70 0.39 21.18
N VAL A 179 -48.96 -0.64 21.58
CA VAL A 179 -47.52 -0.58 21.59
C VAL A 179 -47.18 -0.48 20.11
N GLU A 180 -47.07 0.76 19.63
CA GLU A 180 -46.41 1.02 18.37
C GLU A 180 -45.09 0.25 18.43
N PRO A 181 -44.77 -0.59 17.44
CA PRO A 181 -43.39 -1.05 17.31
C PRO A 181 -42.54 0.22 17.28
N PRO A 182 -41.39 0.28 18.00
CA PRO A 182 -40.46 1.36 17.77
C PRO A 182 -40.20 1.38 16.27
N LYS A 183 -40.62 2.48 15.66
CA LYS A 183 -40.34 2.81 14.27
C LYS A 183 -38.85 2.50 14.11
N PRO A 184 -38.43 1.62 13.18
CA PRO A 184 -37.04 1.61 12.82
C PRO A 184 -36.76 3.03 12.36
N GLU A 185 -36.05 3.81 13.18
CA GLU A 185 -35.21 4.86 12.64
C GLU A 185 -34.32 4.11 11.66
N GLU A 186 -34.72 4.15 10.38
CA GLU A 186 -33.78 4.10 9.29
C GLU A 186 -32.77 5.20 9.58
N LYS A 187 -31.77 4.85 10.37
CA LYS A 187 -30.47 5.48 10.32
C LYS A 187 -30.01 5.18 8.91
N LYS A 188 -30.43 6.07 8.01
CA LYS A 188 -29.87 6.25 6.68
C LYS A 188 -28.40 6.57 6.94
N VAL A 189 -27.61 5.52 7.13
CA VAL A 189 -26.18 5.59 6.96
C VAL A 189 -26.05 5.83 5.47
N GLU A 190 -25.98 7.11 5.09
CA GLU A 190 -25.45 7.48 3.80
C GLU A 190 -24.15 6.68 3.63
N PRO A 191 -23.96 6.00 2.48
CA PRO A 191 -22.66 5.41 2.21
C PRO A 191 -21.63 6.54 2.38
N PRO A 192 -20.49 6.29 3.05
CA PRO A 192 -19.41 7.26 3.03
C PRO A 192 -19.15 7.56 1.57
N LYS A 193 -19.45 8.81 1.19
CA LYS A 193 -19.10 9.39 -0.08
C LYS A 193 -17.63 9.01 -0.27
N PRO A 194 -17.24 8.29 -1.33
CA PRO A 194 -15.83 8.18 -1.63
C PRO A 194 -15.35 9.62 -1.76
N GLU A 195 -14.50 10.05 -0.84
CA GLU A 195 -13.59 11.13 -1.13
C GLU A 195 -12.79 10.62 -2.32
N GLU A 196 -13.30 10.91 -3.51
CA GLU A 196 -12.48 11.10 -4.69
C GLU A 196 -11.45 12.14 -4.27
N LYS A 197 -10.34 11.63 -3.75
CA LYS A 197 -9.08 12.33 -3.74
C LYS A 197 -8.81 12.57 -5.22
N LYS A 198 -9.30 13.72 -5.68
CA LYS A 198 -9.03 14.32 -6.96
C LYS A 198 -7.52 14.57 -6.96
N VAL A 199 -6.77 13.53 -7.28
CA VAL A 199 -5.39 13.67 -7.72
C VAL A 199 -5.54 14.35 -9.06
N GLU A 200 -5.40 15.67 -9.05
CA GLU A 200 -5.18 16.43 -10.26
C GLU A 200 -4.05 15.72 -11.03
N PRO A 201 -4.25 15.35 -12.31
CA PRO A 201 -3.14 14.89 -13.10
C PRO A 201 -2.10 16.03 -13.11
N PRO A 202 -0.81 15.73 -12.90
CA PRO A 202 0.22 16.74 -13.07
C PRO A 202 0.05 17.31 -14.49
N LYS A 203 -0.19 18.62 -14.52
CA LYS A 203 -0.23 19.44 -15.73
C LYS A 203 1.00 19.05 -16.56
N PRO A 204 0.85 18.56 -17.80
CA PRO A 204 2.01 18.42 -18.66
C PRO A 204 2.56 19.84 -18.85
N GLU A 205 3.70 20.13 -18.23
CA GLU A 205 4.54 21.23 -18.68
C GLU A 205 4.86 20.90 -20.14
N GLU A 206 4.16 21.59 -21.04
CA GLU A 206 4.59 21.77 -22.42
C GLU A 206 5.99 22.39 -22.38
N LYS A 207 7.02 21.55 -22.31
CA LYS A 207 8.33 21.89 -22.81
C LYS A 207 8.16 22.09 -24.30
N LYS A 208 7.87 23.33 -24.63
CA LYS A 208 8.02 23.94 -25.95
C LYS A 208 9.46 23.68 -26.40
N ALA A 209 9.68 22.53 -27.04
CA ALA A 209 10.89 22.26 -27.78
C ALA A 209 10.85 23.16 -29.02
N GLU A 210 11.57 24.28 -28.96
CA GLU A 210 11.93 25.01 -30.16
C GLU A 210 12.64 24.04 -31.12
N PRO A 211 12.25 23.97 -32.40
CA PRO A 211 12.99 23.18 -33.36
C PRO A 211 14.38 23.82 -33.53
N PRO A 212 15.47 23.03 -33.52
CA PRO A 212 16.79 23.56 -33.82
C PRO A 212 16.80 24.12 -35.25
N LYS A 213 17.19 25.39 -35.37
CA LYS A 213 17.54 26.05 -36.63
C LYS A 213 18.53 25.15 -37.39
N PRO A 214 18.31 24.83 -38.67
CA PRO A 214 19.34 24.20 -39.48
C PRO A 214 20.47 25.23 -39.69
N GLU A 215 21.64 24.96 -39.10
CA GLU A 215 22.88 25.64 -39.44
C GLU A 215 23.21 25.32 -40.91
N GLU A 216 23.20 26.36 -41.74
CA GLU A 216 23.66 26.32 -43.11
C GLU A 216 25.13 25.87 -43.14
N LYS A 217 25.37 24.69 -43.74
CA LYS A 217 26.68 24.28 -44.20
C LYS A 217 27.19 25.29 -45.23
N LYS A 218 27.98 26.26 -44.79
CA LYS A 218 28.81 27.06 -45.68
C LYS A 218 30.05 26.24 -46.04
N ALA A 219 29.98 25.61 -47.21
CA ALA A 219 31.14 25.03 -47.87
C ALA A 219 32.12 26.16 -48.23
N GLU A 220 33.34 26.12 -47.68
CA GLU A 220 34.47 26.85 -48.24
C GLU A 220 35.14 26.01 -49.34
N PRO A 221 35.50 26.61 -50.49
CA PRO A 221 36.23 25.90 -51.54
C PRO A 221 37.72 25.73 -51.17
N PRO A 222 38.39 24.68 -51.66
CA PRO A 222 39.79 24.40 -51.34
C PRO A 222 40.72 25.45 -51.97
N LYS A 223 41.76 25.84 -51.21
CA LYS A 223 42.96 26.52 -51.71
C LYS A 223 44.08 25.51 -51.93
#